data_AF-A0A022MNE9-F1
#
_entry.id   AF-A0A022MNE9-F1
#
_cell.length_a   1.000
_cell.length_b   1.000
_cell.length_c   1.000
_cell.angle_alpha   90.00
_cell.angle_beta   90.00
_cell.angle_gamma   90.00
#
_symmetry.space_group_name_H-M   'P 1'
#
loop_
_entity.id
_entity.type
_entity.pdbx_description
1 polymer ?
#
loop_
_entity_poly.entity_id
_entity_poly.type
_entity_poly.pdbx_seq_one_letter_code
_entity_poly.pdbx_strand_id
1 'polypeptide(L)'
;GWLKMFDPAIAVQTGWLYPFAALALVCGVLWRRGRPRTDPLRAGFVLWGTWLVTFFLVFSAGSIGGHTYYMGVIAAPLAALTGGGAALLRRAHRGGGRRALVLPGAVAATAAWSAYLASGYSSFLAWPAPAVAVLGLAAAMLLLAARPGRGRFAGRIAVVGGVASVAAVLIAPGVWTAQVFDPAAASSAMGAVGPAGGSGQHGPRPAAAPAQGAPASGAGADTAPSVRAARSGQRTGRAAGGGGPLNILSGEDQLSADQRKLLTYTRAHQGRAAYVFATTGWNGASPYILGAGARVLPLGGFSGRVPFPTEAGFRNLVDTGRLRYVLVGGGRGLAPLFGGDGRRAPRSGCTARVRSDCSVV
;
A
#
# COMPACT_ATOMS: atom_id res chain seq x y z
N GLY A 1 -10.78 -0.87 14.65
CA GLY A 1 -12.18 -1.24 14.95
C GLY A 1 -12.57 -2.42 14.08
N TRP A 2 -13.54 -3.23 14.53
CA TRP A 2 -13.91 -4.51 13.88
C TRP A 2 -14.34 -4.40 12.41
N LEU A 3 -14.73 -3.21 11.95
CA LEU A 3 -15.12 -2.93 10.55
C LEU A 3 -13.96 -2.52 9.64
N LYS A 4 -12.72 -2.57 10.12
CA LYS A 4 -11.53 -2.11 9.37
C LYS A 4 -11.37 -2.80 8.00
N MET A 5 -11.73 -4.08 7.87
CA MET A 5 -11.66 -4.78 6.58
C MET A 5 -12.72 -4.32 5.57
N PHE A 6 -13.78 -3.64 6.01
CA PHE A 6 -14.80 -3.03 5.15
C PHE A 6 -14.49 -1.57 4.82
N ASP A 7 -13.43 -1.00 5.38
CA ASP A 7 -12.97 0.33 5.02
C ASP A 7 -12.65 0.37 3.51
N PRO A 8 -13.16 1.35 2.75
CA PRO A 8 -12.97 1.41 1.30
C PRO A 8 -11.51 1.29 0.87
N ALA A 9 -10.56 1.86 1.62
CA ALA A 9 -9.14 1.81 1.27
C ALA A 9 -8.56 0.38 1.27
N ILE A 10 -9.14 -0.51 2.10
CA ILE A 10 -8.73 -1.92 2.23
C ILE A 10 -9.63 -2.82 1.36
N ALA A 11 -10.95 -2.61 1.39
CA ALA A 11 -11.92 -3.42 0.67
C ALA A 11 -11.72 -3.34 -0.85
N VAL A 12 -11.24 -2.22 -1.37
CA VAL A 12 -10.93 -2.03 -2.80
C VAL A 12 -9.72 -2.84 -3.25
N GLN A 13 -8.91 -3.41 -2.35
CA GLN A 13 -7.74 -4.22 -2.72
C GLN A 13 -8.11 -5.64 -3.18
N THR A 14 -8.99 -6.29 -2.43
CA THR A 14 -9.41 -7.69 -2.67
C THR A 14 -10.86 -7.95 -2.26
N GLY A 15 -11.46 -7.03 -1.50
CA GLY A 15 -12.74 -7.19 -0.84
C GLY A 15 -13.96 -6.99 -1.73
N TRP A 16 -13.80 -6.60 -2.99
CA TRP A 16 -14.91 -6.61 -3.94
C TRP A 16 -15.51 -8.02 -4.15
N LEU A 17 -14.77 -9.08 -3.82
CA LEU A 17 -15.26 -10.48 -3.84
C LEU A 17 -15.90 -10.96 -2.52
N TYR A 18 -15.92 -10.15 -1.45
CA TYR A 18 -16.42 -10.59 -0.14
C TYR A 18 -17.84 -11.18 -0.19
N PRO A 19 -18.84 -10.57 -0.87
CA PRO A 19 -20.19 -11.12 -0.87
C PRO A 19 -20.27 -12.50 -1.53
N PHE A 20 -19.58 -12.68 -2.66
CA PHE A 20 -19.56 -13.95 -3.37
C PHE A 20 -18.88 -15.04 -2.55
N ALA A 21 -17.70 -14.75 -2.00
CA ALA A 21 -16.92 -15.70 -1.22
C ALA A 21 -17.65 -16.10 0.08
N ALA A 22 -18.32 -15.15 0.74
CA ALA A 22 -19.12 -15.44 1.94
C ALA A 22 -20.32 -16.35 1.63
N LEU A 23 -21.08 -16.06 0.57
CA LEU A 23 -22.19 -16.91 0.15
C LEU A 23 -21.71 -18.29 -0.29
N ALA A 24 -20.60 -18.37 -1.02
CA ALA A 24 -19.97 -19.61 -1.43
C ALA A 24 -19.53 -20.46 -0.23
N LEU A 25 -18.91 -19.85 0.79
CA LEU A 25 -18.50 -20.53 2.02
C LEU A 25 -19.72 -21.08 2.78
N VAL A 26 -20.73 -20.23 3.01
CA VAL A 26 -21.96 -20.62 3.72
C VAL A 26 -22.66 -21.76 2.98
N CYS A 27 -22.84 -21.65 1.66
CA CYS A 27 -23.49 -22.70 0.87
C CYS A 27 -22.63 -23.98 0.80
N GLY A 28 -21.32 -23.83 0.65
CA GLY A 28 -20.37 -24.94 0.62
C GLY A 28 -20.39 -25.79 1.89
N VAL A 29 -20.52 -25.15 3.06
CA VAL A 29 -20.61 -25.84 4.35
C VAL A 29 -22.03 -26.36 4.61
N LEU A 30 -23.07 -25.52 4.44
CA LEU A 30 -24.45 -25.88 4.79
C LEU A 30 -24.99 -27.01 3.91
N TRP A 31 -24.75 -26.97 2.60
CA TRP A 31 -25.23 -28.03 1.69
C TRP A 31 -24.51 -29.37 1.90
N ARG A 32 -23.42 -29.38 2.67
CA ARG A 32 -22.60 -30.56 2.99
C ARG A 32 -22.60 -30.94 4.47
N ARG A 33 -23.47 -30.33 5.29
CA ARG A 33 -23.51 -30.54 6.75
C ARG A 33 -23.72 -32.01 7.14
N GLY A 34 -24.44 -32.79 6.33
CA GLY A 34 -24.69 -34.22 6.52
C GLY A 34 -23.71 -35.16 5.80
N ARG A 35 -22.70 -34.65 5.09
CA ARG A 35 -21.68 -35.50 4.43
C ARG A 35 -20.57 -35.90 5.43
N PRO A 36 -19.90 -37.05 5.22
CA PRO A 36 -18.78 -37.47 6.06
C PRO A 36 -17.70 -36.40 6.19
N ARG A 37 -16.95 -36.41 7.28
CA ARG A 37 -15.83 -35.46 7.50
C ARG A 37 -14.71 -35.63 6.46
N THR A 38 -14.66 -36.77 5.79
CA THR A 38 -13.72 -37.10 4.71
C THR A 38 -14.14 -36.56 3.34
N ASP A 39 -15.29 -35.87 3.20
CA ASP A 39 -15.67 -35.25 1.93
C ASP A 39 -14.67 -34.14 1.55
N PRO A 40 -13.90 -34.29 0.45
CA PRO A 40 -12.83 -33.36 0.10
C PRO A 40 -13.35 -31.94 -0.19
N LEU A 41 -14.59 -31.83 -0.70
CA LEU A 41 -15.19 -30.52 -0.97
C LEU A 41 -15.57 -29.80 0.32
N ARG A 42 -16.13 -30.52 1.31
CA ARG A 42 -16.39 -29.96 2.65
C ARG A 42 -15.07 -29.53 3.31
N ALA A 43 -14.05 -30.40 3.27
CA ALA A 43 -12.74 -30.10 3.81
C ALA A 43 -12.12 -28.85 3.15
N GLY A 44 -12.22 -28.72 1.83
CA GLY A 44 -11.75 -27.54 1.09
C GLY A 44 -12.42 -26.24 1.54
N PHE A 45 -13.76 -26.20 1.61
CA PHE A 45 -14.47 -25.00 2.08
C PHE A 45 -14.14 -24.66 3.54
N VAL A 46 -13.98 -25.65 4.41
CA VAL A 46 -13.58 -25.44 5.80
C VAL A 46 -12.15 -24.90 5.90
N LEU A 47 -11.21 -25.47 5.14
CA LEU A 47 -9.81 -25.02 5.12
C LEU A 47 -9.69 -23.56 4.68
N TRP A 48 -10.19 -23.25 3.47
CA TRP A 48 -10.11 -21.90 2.91
C TRP A 48 -10.96 -20.90 3.69
N GLY A 49 -12.12 -21.34 4.21
CA GLY A 49 -12.97 -20.53 5.07
C GLY A 49 -12.31 -20.21 6.41
N THR A 50 -11.66 -21.18 7.05
CA THR A 50 -10.95 -20.97 8.33
C THR A 50 -9.77 -20.02 8.13
N TRP A 51 -9.00 -20.18 7.04
CA TRP A 51 -7.97 -19.21 6.67
C TRP A 51 -8.57 -17.81 6.54
N LEU A 52 -9.59 -17.64 5.68
CA LEU A 52 -10.21 -16.34 5.44
C LEU A 52 -10.69 -15.70 6.74
N VAL A 53 -11.49 -16.43 7.53
CA VAL A 53 -12.07 -15.92 8.77
C VAL A 53 -10.99 -15.55 9.78
N THR A 54 -9.95 -16.38 9.94
CA THR A 54 -8.86 -16.11 10.89
C THR A 54 -8.13 -14.83 10.54
N PHE A 55 -7.65 -14.70 9.30
CA PHE A 55 -6.92 -13.49 8.89
C PHE A 55 -7.81 -12.25 8.83
N PHE A 56 -9.07 -12.38 8.40
CA PHE A 56 -10.03 -11.28 8.40
C PHE A 56 -10.28 -10.76 9.83
N LEU A 57 -10.50 -11.65 10.80
CA LEU A 57 -10.69 -11.27 12.20
C LEU A 57 -9.42 -10.65 12.81
N VAL A 58 -8.26 -11.27 12.59
CA VAL A 58 -6.98 -10.75 13.11
C VAL A 58 -6.68 -9.37 12.54
N PHE A 59 -6.89 -9.14 11.25
CA PHE A 59 -6.65 -7.83 10.63
C PHE A 59 -7.70 -6.78 11.00
N SER A 60 -8.95 -7.19 11.25
CA SER A 60 -10.00 -6.32 11.80
C SER A 60 -9.74 -5.91 13.25
N ALA A 61 -9.27 -6.83 14.09
CA ALA A 61 -8.96 -6.58 15.50
C ALA A 61 -7.61 -5.88 15.70
N GLY A 62 -6.63 -6.18 14.85
CA GLY A 62 -5.24 -5.80 15.02
C GLY A 62 -4.99 -4.29 14.92
N SER A 63 -4.16 -3.79 15.83
CA SER A 63 -3.58 -2.44 15.81
C SER A 63 -2.52 -2.23 14.72
N ILE A 64 -2.21 -3.28 13.95
CA ILE A 64 -1.28 -3.23 12.82
C ILE A 64 -1.83 -2.25 11.79
N GLY A 65 -1.00 -1.30 11.33
CA GLY A 65 -1.38 -0.33 10.30
C GLY A 65 -2.04 -1.02 9.11
N GLY A 66 -3.15 -0.46 8.61
CA GLY A 66 -3.92 -1.01 7.50
C GLY A 66 -3.22 -0.87 6.16
N HIS A 67 -2.04 -1.48 6.02
CA HIS A 67 -1.29 -1.44 4.77
C HIS A 67 -1.88 -2.41 3.75
N THR A 68 -1.96 -1.97 2.51
CA THR A 68 -2.58 -2.68 1.39
C THR A 68 -1.92 -4.03 1.10
N TYR A 69 -0.61 -4.17 1.35
CA TYR A 69 0.11 -5.42 1.07
C TYR A 69 -0.40 -6.63 1.88
N TYR A 70 -0.94 -6.42 3.08
CA TYR A 70 -1.50 -7.51 3.88
C TYR A 70 -2.69 -8.19 3.19
N MET A 71 -3.33 -7.51 2.25
CA MET A 71 -4.46 -8.05 1.50
C MET A 71 -4.05 -9.21 0.58
N GLY A 72 -2.76 -9.35 0.24
CA GLY A 72 -2.26 -10.51 -0.49
C GLY A 72 -2.56 -11.84 0.23
N VAL A 73 -2.53 -11.86 1.56
CA VAL A 73 -2.83 -13.07 2.35
C VAL A 73 -4.32 -13.43 2.33
N ILE A 74 -5.20 -12.42 2.19
CA ILE A 74 -6.65 -12.60 2.08
C ILE A 74 -7.06 -12.96 0.65
N ALA A 75 -6.30 -12.50 -0.36
CA ALA A 75 -6.58 -12.76 -1.77
C ALA A 75 -6.66 -14.26 -2.10
N ALA A 76 -5.72 -15.06 -1.56
CA ALA A 76 -5.65 -16.51 -1.84
C ALA A 76 -6.92 -17.27 -1.42
N PRO A 77 -7.38 -17.21 -0.15
CA PRO A 77 -8.61 -17.89 0.24
C PRO A 77 -9.86 -17.30 -0.44
N LEU A 78 -9.90 -16.00 -0.73
CA LEU A 78 -10.98 -15.42 -1.52
C LEU A 78 -11.07 -16.00 -2.91
N ALA A 79 -9.94 -16.14 -3.61
CA ALA A 79 -9.88 -16.72 -4.95
C ALA A 79 -10.33 -18.20 -4.92
N ALA A 80 -9.86 -18.98 -3.94
CA ALA A 80 -10.25 -20.37 -3.78
C ALA A 80 -11.76 -20.54 -3.51
N LEU A 81 -12.32 -19.74 -2.57
CA LEU A 81 -13.74 -19.76 -2.24
C LEU A 81 -14.61 -19.26 -3.39
N THR A 82 -14.15 -18.25 -4.13
CA THR A 82 -14.87 -17.71 -5.29
C THR A 82 -14.87 -18.70 -6.45
N GLY A 83 -13.72 -19.29 -6.79
CA GLY A 83 -13.62 -20.29 -7.87
C GLY A 83 -14.37 -21.59 -7.55
N GLY A 84 -14.13 -22.17 -6.38
CA GLY A 84 -14.84 -23.36 -5.91
C GLY A 84 -16.34 -23.11 -5.72
N GLY A 85 -16.68 -21.93 -5.18
CA GLY A 85 -18.04 -21.43 -5.02
C GLY A 85 -18.78 -21.28 -6.35
N ALA A 86 -18.15 -20.69 -7.35
CA ALA A 86 -18.74 -20.53 -8.67
C ALA A 86 -19.07 -21.88 -9.31
N ALA A 87 -18.18 -22.87 -9.18
CA ALA A 87 -18.46 -24.22 -9.65
C ALA A 87 -19.64 -24.87 -8.88
N LEU A 88 -19.68 -24.73 -7.55
CA LEU A 88 -20.76 -25.23 -6.70
C LEU A 88 -22.12 -24.60 -7.05
N LEU A 89 -22.15 -23.26 -7.13
CA LEU A 89 -23.36 -22.48 -7.40
C LEU A 89 -23.85 -22.68 -8.84
N ARG A 90 -22.95 -22.85 -9.82
CA ARG A 90 -23.32 -23.21 -11.21
C ARG A 90 -23.98 -24.58 -11.29
N ARG A 91 -23.46 -25.57 -10.55
CA ARG A 91 -24.09 -26.91 -10.47
C ARG A 91 -25.48 -26.82 -9.83
N ALA A 92 -25.62 -26.06 -8.74
CA ALA A 92 -26.91 -25.83 -8.10
C ALA A 92 -27.90 -25.07 -9.00
N HIS A 93 -27.41 -24.11 -9.78
CA HIS A 93 -28.21 -23.37 -10.76
C HIS A 93 -28.78 -24.27 -11.86
N ARG A 94 -27.95 -25.18 -12.38
CA ARG A 94 -28.37 -26.18 -13.37
C ARG A 94 -29.30 -27.26 -12.81
N GLY A 95 -29.20 -27.57 -11.52
CA GLY A 95 -30.07 -28.53 -10.84
C GLY A 95 -31.48 -28.01 -10.54
N GLY A 96 -31.73 -26.70 -10.69
CA GLY A 96 -33.05 -26.11 -10.49
C GLY A 96 -33.44 -25.93 -9.01
N GLY A 97 -34.75 -25.77 -8.76
CA GLY A 97 -35.30 -25.59 -7.40
C GLY A 97 -34.92 -24.27 -6.72
N ARG A 98 -35.01 -24.21 -5.39
CA ARG A 98 -34.69 -22.98 -4.61
C ARG A 98 -33.20 -22.64 -4.66
N ARG A 99 -32.32 -23.65 -4.70
CA ARG A 99 -30.86 -23.46 -4.73
C ARG A 99 -30.38 -22.77 -6.01
N ALA A 100 -31.15 -22.85 -7.09
CA ALA A 100 -30.81 -22.15 -8.33
C ALA A 100 -30.87 -20.62 -8.24
N LEU A 101 -31.52 -20.06 -7.21
CA LEU A 101 -31.55 -18.61 -6.97
C LEU A 101 -30.26 -18.07 -6.36
N VAL A 102 -29.44 -18.93 -5.75
CA VAL A 102 -28.26 -18.49 -5.01
C VAL A 102 -27.20 -17.92 -5.94
N LEU A 103 -27.03 -18.45 -7.16
CA LEU A 103 -26.07 -17.92 -8.12
C LEU A 103 -26.44 -16.50 -8.59
N PRO A 104 -27.67 -16.23 -9.12
CA PRO A 104 -28.10 -14.86 -9.41
C PRO A 104 -28.00 -13.93 -8.19
N GLY A 105 -28.39 -14.39 -7.00
CA GLY A 105 -28.31 -13.60 -5.78
C GLY A 105 -26.87 -13.25 -5.39
N ALA A 106 -25.93 -14.19 -5.52
CA ALA A 106 -24.52 -13.94 -5.27
C ALA A 106 -23.92 -12.93 -6.26
N VAL A 107 -24.27 -13.02 -7.54
CA VAL A 107 -23.86 -12.05 -8.56
C VAL A 107 -24.43 -10.67 -8.26
N ALA A 108 -25.73 -10.57 -7.94
CA ALA A 108 -26.38 -9.32 -7.61
C ALA A 108 -25.79 -8.66 -6.36
N ALA A 109 -25.58 -9.43 -5.28
CA ALA A 109 -24.96 -8.93 -4.05
C ALA A 109 -23.52 -8.44 -4.27
N THR A 110 -22.75 -9.18 -5.09
CA THR A 110 -21.37 -8.81 -5.43
C THR A 110 -21.34 -7.55 -6.29
N ALA A 111 -22.21 -7.44 -7.29
CA ALA A 111 -22.30 -6.24 -8.12
C ALA A 111 -22.75 -5.00 -7.33
N ALA A 112 -23.73 -5.15 -6.43
CA ALA A 112 -24.18 -4.06 -5.57
C ALA A 112 -23.04 -3.57 -4.64
N TRP A 113 -22.29 -4.51 -4.04
CA TRP A 113 -21.12 -4.18 -3.23
C TRP A 113 -20.00 -3.51 -4.04
N SER A 114 -19.68 -4.04 -5.21
CA SER A 114 -18.68 -3.44 -6.11
C SER A 114 -19.09 -2.05 -6.59
N ALA A 115 -20.37 -1.82 -6.88
CA ALA A 115 -20.90 -0.50 -7.24
C ALA A 115 -20.83 0.48 -6.06
N TYR A 116 -21.13 0.03 -4.84
CA TYR A 116 -20.95 0.82 -3.62
C TYR A 116 -19.49 1.23 -3.43
N LEU A 117 -18.54 0.29 -3.52
CA LEU A 117 -17.12 0.59 -3.43
C LEU A 117 -16.68 1.58 -4.52
N ALA A 118 -17.11 1.36 -5.78
CA ALA A 118 -16.79 2.23 -6.90
C ALA A 118 -17.38 3.65 -6.75
N SER A 119 -18.53 3.81 -6.09
CA SER A 119 -19.16 5.11 -5.88
C SER A 119 -18.31 6.06 -5.03
N GLY A 120 -17.46 5.52 -4.14
CA GLY A 120 -16.52 6.30 -3.34
C GLY A 120 -15.36 6.92 -4.13
N TYR A 121 -15.17 6.53 -5.40
CA TYR A 121 -14.08 6.99 -6.27
C TYR A 121 -14.58 7.71 -7.52
N SER A 122 -15.78 8.30 -7.46
CA SER A 122 -16.40 9.03 -8.55
C SER A 122 -15.56 10.21 -9.07
N SER A 123 -14.67 10.75 -8.23
CA SER A 123 -13.71 11.81 -8.59
C SER A 123 -12.62 11.34 -9.56
N PHE A 124 -12.31 10.04 -9.62
CA PHE A 124 -11.39 9.48 -10.60
C PHE A 124 -12.14 9.20 -11.91
N LEU A 125 -13.21 8.39 -11.83
CA LEU A 125 -14.13 8.11 -12.93
C LEU A 125 -15.53 7.90 -12.36
N ALA A 126 -16.53 8.63 -12.86
CA ALA A 126 -17.91 8.55 -12.36
C ALA A 126 -18.70 7.35 -12.93
N TRP A 127 -18.29 6.81 -14.08
CA TRP A 127 -19.02 5.77 -14.80
C TRP A 127 -18.86 4.31 -14.30
N PRO A 128 -17.79 3.89 -13.58
CA PRO A 128 -17.63 2.49 -13.17
C PRO A 128 -18.75 2.00 -12.26
N ALA A 129 -19.20 2.81 -11.30
CA ALA A 129 -20.30 2.45 -10.40
C ALA A 129 -21.61 2.13 -11.14
N PRO A 130 -22.14 3.02 -12.01
CA PRO A 130 -23.35 2.71 -12.79
C PRO A 130 -23.12 1.56 -13.79
N ALA A 131 -21.95 1.45 -14.41
CA ALA A 131 -21.66 0.35 -15.33
C ALA A 131 -21.68 -1.03 -14.64
N VAL A 132 -21.06 -1.14 -13.46
CA VAL A 132 -21.10 -2.37 -12.65
C VAL A 132 -22.52 -2.69 -12.22
N ALA A 133 -23.31 -1.68 -11.81
CA ALA A 133 -24.70 -1.89 -11.43
C ALA A 133 -25.55 -2.41 -12.59
N VAL A 134 -25.46 -1.79 -13.77
CA VAL A 134 -26.21 -2.20 -14.97
C VAL A 134 -25.81 -3.61 -15.42
N LEU A 135 -24.50 -3.90 -15.51
CA LEU A 135 -24.03 -5.21 -15.94
C LEU A 135 -24.33 -6.30 -14.92
N GLY A 136 -24.24 -5.99 -13.63
CA GLY A 136 -24.61 -6.91 -12.56
C GLY A 136 -26.10 -7.25 -12.56
N LEU A 137 -26.96 -6.25 -12.74
CA LEU A 137 -28.41 -6.45 -12.90
C LEU A 137 -28.72 -7.27 -14.15
N ALA A 138 -28.13 -6.92 -15.30
CA ALA A 138 -28.31 -7.67 -16.54
C ALA A 138 -27.85 -9.13 -16.38
N ALA A 139 -26.69 -9.37 -15.76
CA ALA A 139 -26.17 -10.71 -15.49
C ALA A 139 -27.11 -11.51 -14.57
N ALA A 140 -27.61 -10.91 -13.48
CA ALA A 140 -28.55 -11.56 -12.58
C ALA A 140 -29.87 -11.91 -13.30
N MET A 141 -30.40 -11.01 -14.12
CA MET A 141 -31.62 -11.23 -14.90
C MET A 141 -31.45 -12.34 -15.95
N LEU A 142 -30.32 -12.35 -16.66
CA LEU A 142 -29.99 -13.42 -17.61
C LEU A 142 -29.88 -14.77 -16.90
N LEU A 143 -29.26 -14.84 -15.73
CA LEU A 143 -29.19 -16.07 -14.94
C LEU A 143 -30.59 -16.50 -14.44
N LEU A 144 -31.44 -15.57 -14.03
CA LEU A 144 -32.83 -15.89 -13.66
C LEU A 144 -33.67 -16.42 -14.84
N ALA A 145 -33.42 -15.90 -16.04
CA ALA A 145 -34.04 -16.36 -17.29
C ALA A 145 -33.49 -17.72 -17.75
N ALA A 146 -32.21 -18.00 -17.48
CA ALA A 146 -31.52 -19.24 -17.85
C ALA A 146 -31.85 -20.45 -16.95
N ARG A 147 -32.85 -20.33 -16.08
CA ARG A 147 -33.20 -21.41 -15.15
C ARG A 147 -33.69 -22.67 -15.89
N PRO A 148 -33.38 -23.87 -15.36
CA PRO A 148 -33.89 -25.12 -15.92
C PRO A 148 -35.42 -25.10 -16.01
N GLY A 149 -35.95 -25.50 -17.17
CA GLY A 149 -37.40 -25.52 -17.46
C GLY A 149 -37.96 -24.27 -18.15
N ARG A 150 -37.16 -23.22 -18.42
CA ARG A 150 -37.63 -21.97 -19.05
C ARG A 150 -37.43 -21.84 -20.56
N GLY A 151 -36.87 -22.85 -21.25
CA GLY A 151 -36.88 -22.89 -22.72
C GLY A 151 -35.62 -23.47 -23.36
N ARG A 152 -35.71 -23.64 -24.69
CA ARG A 152 -34.68 -24.28 -25.56
C ARG A 152 -33.34 -23.53 -25.57
N PHE A 153 -33.36 -22.22 -25.29
CA PHE A 153 -32.18 -21.34 -25.30
C PHE A 153 -31.52 -21.12 -23.94
N ALA A 154 -32.02 -21.75 -22.87
CA ALA A 154 -31.52 -21.55 -21.50
C ALA A 154 -30.00 -21.75 -21.38
N GLY A 155 -29.42 -22.69 -22.13
CA GLY A 155 -27.98 -22.93 -22.17
C GLY A 155 -27.17 -21.73 -22.68
N ARG A 156 -27.60 -21.09 -23.77
CA ARG A 156 -26.92 -19.91 -24.33
C ARG A 156 -27.06 -18.71 -23.39
N ILE A 157 -28.26 -18.48 -22.86
CA ILE A 157 -28.53 -17.41 -21.88
C ILE A 157 -27.67 -17.59 -20.63
N ALA A 158 -27.48 -18.82 -20.14
CA ALA A 158 -26.60 -19.10 -18.99
C ALA A 158 -25.14 -18.73 -19.28
N VAL A 159 -24.66 -18.96 -20.51
CA VAL A 159 -23.28 -18.59 -20.91
C VAL A 159 -23.15 -17.07 -20.96
N VAL A 160 -24.08 -16.36 -21.62
CA VAL A 160 -24.07 -14.89 -21.68
C VAL A 160 -24.17 -14.30 -20.28
N GLY A 161 -25.07 -14.80 -19.43
CA GLY A 161 -25.19 -14.37 -18.03
C GLY A 161 -23.92 -14.63 -17.21
N GLY A 162 -23.24 -15.75 -17.45
CA GLY A 162 -21.94 -16.06 -16.84
C GLY A 162 -20.84 -15.09 -17.26
N VAL A 163 -20.73 -14.81 -18.57
CA VAL A 163 -19.76 -13.84 -19.11
C VAL A 163 -20.05 -12.43 -18.58
N ALA A 164 -21.33 -12.01 -18.58
CA ALA A 164 -21.75 -10.74 -18.02
C ALA A 164 -21.45 -10.62 -16.52
N SER A 165 -21.58 -11.71 -15.75
CA SER A 165 -21.21 -11.74 -14.33
C SER A 165 -19.71 -11.49 -14.13
N VAL A 166 -18.87 -12.15 -14.93
CA VAL A 166 -17.41 -11.96 -14.88
C VAL A 166 -17.04 -10.53 -15.27
N ALA A 167 -17.64 -10.00 -16.33
CA ALA A 167 -17.45 -8.61 -16.75
C ALA A 167 -17.85 -7.62 -15.64
N ALA A 168 -19.03 -7.79 -15.03
CA ALA A 168 -19.50 -6.92 -13.95
C ALA A 168 -18.55 -6.88 -12.75
N VAL A 169 -17.95 -8.03 -12.38
CA VAL A 169 -17.01 -8.11 -11.26
C VAL A 169 -15.64 -7.52 -11.61
N LEU A 170 -15.18 -7.65 -12.85
CA LEU A 170 -13.84 -7.25 -13.27
C LEU A 170 -13.72 -5.81 -13.82
N ILE A 171 -14.83 -5.17 -14.21
CA ILE A 171 -14.78 -3.82 -14.79
C ILE A 171 -14.20 -2.79 -13.83
N ALA A 172 -14.67 -2.73 -12.57
CA ALA A 172 -14.13 -1.76 -11.60
C ALA A 172 -12.62 -1.94 -11.35
N PRO A 173 -12.12 -3.13 -10.95
CA PRO A 173 -10.69 -3.33 -10.75
C PRO A 173 -9.88 -3.19 -12.05
N GLY A 174 -10.44 -3.56 -13.21
CA GLY A 174 -9.81 -3.36 -14.52
C GLY A 174 -9.67 -1.89 -14.90
N VAL A 175 -10.67 -1.07 -14.63
CA VAL A 175 -10.60 0.39 -14.84
C VAL A 175 -9.57 1.00 -13.90
N TRP A 176 -9.50 0.53 -12.65
CA TRP A 176 -8.51 1.00 -11.70
C TRP A 176 -7.07 0.67 -12.09
N THR A 177 -6.80 -0.33 -12.95
CA THR A 177 -5.43 -0.55 -13.43
C THR A 177 -4.91 0.63 -14.27
N ALA A 178 -5.81 1.42 -14.87
CA ALA A 178 -5.43 2.62 -15.62
C ALA A 178 -4.75 3.69 -14.73
N GLN A 179 -4.87 3.60 -13.41
CA GLN A 179 -4.17 4.48 -12.46
C GLN A 179 -2.64 4.47 -12.63
N VAL A 180 -2.07 3.39 -13.19
CA VAL A 180 -0.64 3.29 -13.47
C VAL A 180 -0.18 4.37 -14.45
N PHE A 181 -1.09 4.88 -15.29
CA PHE A 181 -0.82 5.95 -16.23
C PHE A 181 -0.97 7.35 -15.62
N ASP A 182 -1.47 7.48 -14.38
CA ASP A 182 -1.62 8.76 -13.69
C ASP A 182 -0.40 9.01 -12.77
N PRO A 183 0.48 9.98 -13.11
CA PRO A 183 1.65 10.31 -12.31
C PRO A 183 1.29 10.79 -10.88
N ALA A 184 0.08 11.30 -10.66
CA ALA A 184 -0.40 11.70 -9.34
C ALA A 184 -0.86 10.52 -8.48
N ALA A 185 -1.36 9.45 -9.10
CA ALA A 185 -1.78 8.21 -8.44
C ALA A 185 -0.62 7.23 -8.16
N ALA A 186 0.52 7.42 -8.84
CA ALA A 186 1.75 6.61 -8.70
C ALA A 186 2.44 6.67 -7.31
N SER A 187 1.85 7.37 -6.33
CA SER A 187 2.50 7.74 -5.06
C SER A 187 2.38 6.74 -3.91
N SER A 188 1.72 5.58 -4.11
CA SER A 188 1.65 4.55 -3.07
C SER A 188 2.94 3.71 -3.02
N ALA A 189 3.82 4.01 -2.05
CA ALA A 189 5.10 3.33 -1.83
C ALA A 189 5.02 1.79 -1.63
N MET A 190 3.83 1.21 -1.44
CA MET A 190 3.61 -0.23 -1.24
C MET A 190 2.70 -0.89 -2.28
N GLY A 191 2.34 -0.19 -3.36
CA GLY A 191 1.37 -0.68 -4.34
C GLY A 191 -0.06 -0.74 -3.77
N ALA A 192 -1.02 -0.24 -4.52
CA ALA A 192 -2.43 -0.27 -4.15
C ALA A 192 -3.28 -0.46 -5.41
N VAL A 193 -4.34 -1.26 -5.28
CA VAL A 193 -5.42 -1.33 -6.26
C VAL A 193 -6.41 -0.20 -5.96
N GLY A 194 -6.86 0.50 -6.99
CA GLY A 194 -7.81 1.59 -6.86
C GLY A 194 -7.16 2.95 -6.61
N PRO A 195 -7.77 4.06 -7.08
CA PRO A 195 -7.24 5.40 -6.86
C PRO A 195 -7.03 5.64 -5.36
N ALA A 196 -6.00 6.40 -5.01
CA ALA A 196 -5.84 6.91 -3.65
C ALA A 196 -6.91 8.00 -3.37
N GLY A 197 -8.19 7.62 -3.37
CA GLY A 197 -9.34 8.51 -3.28
C GLY A 197 -9.71 8.85 -1.84
N GLY A 198 -9.37 10.08 -1.43
CA GLY A 198 -10.37 11.04 -0.96
C GLY A 198 -11.35 10.64 0.14
N SER A 199 -10.93 9.96 1.21
CA SER A 199 -11.66 10.04 2.49
C SER A 199 -10.73 9.76 3.68
N GLY A 200 -10.47 10.80 4.48
CA GLY A 200 -10.24 10.68 5.91
C GLY A 200 -8.84 10.37 6.43
N GLN A 201 -7.87 9.89 5.64
CA GLN A 201 -6.51 9.68 6.17
C GLN A 201 -5.65 10.93 5.98
N HIS A 202 -5.49 11.69 7.07
CA HIS A 202 -4.63 12.87 7.20
C HIS A 202 -3.14 12.49 7.05
N GLY A 203 -2.71 12.15 5.84
CA GLY A 203 -1.31 12.27 5.44
C GLY A 203 -1.04 13.75 5.16
N PRO A 204 0.01 14.38 5.74
CA PRO A 204 0.35 15.73 5.36
C PRO A 204 0.66 15.75 3.87
N ARG A 205 -0.12 16.53 3.10
CA ARG A 205 0.26 16.96 1.76
C ARG A 205 1.72 17.42 1.82
N PRO A 206 2.60 17.02 0.89
CA PRO A 206 3.89 17.69 0.77
C PRO A 206 3.55 19.12 0.37
N ALA A 207 3.64 20.05 1.32
CA ALA A 207 3.65 21.46 1.03
C ALA A 207 4.77 21.66 0.01
N ALA A 208 4.41 22.15 -1.18
CA ALA A 208 5.39 22.68 -2.11
C ALA A 208 6.26 23.65 -1.32
N ALA A 209 7.56 23.36 -1.26
CA ALA A 209 8.51 24.24 -0.61
C ALA A 209 8.36 25.63 -1.23
N PRO A 210 8.15 26.71 -0.44
CA PRO A 210 8.26 28.04 -1.00
C PRO A 210 9.71 28.19 -1.47
N ALA A 211 9.88 28.49 -2.76
CA ALA A 211 11.16 28.90 -3.30
C ALA A 211 11.59 30.15 -2.52
N GLN A 212 12.49 29.98 -1.56
CA GLN A 212 13.11 31.09 -0.86
C GLN A 212 13.98 31.82 -1.88
N GLY A 213 13.57 33.04 -2.20
CA GLY A 213 14.32 33.96 -3.04
C GLY A 213 15.71 34.20 -2.44
N ALA A 214 16.71 34.17 -3.32
CA ALA A 214 18.01 34.74 -3.05
C ALA A 214 17.87 36.27 -2.86
N PRO A 215 18.73 36.90 -2.04
CA PRO A 215 18.58 38.30 -1.69
C PRO A 215 18.90 39.20 -2.89
N ALA A 216 18.04 40.20 -3.10
CA ALA A 216 18.31 41.29 -4.01
C ALA A 216 19.28 42.28 -3.37
N SER A 217 20.39 42.55 -4.06
CA SER A 217 21.23 43.72 -3.82
C SER A 217 21.70 44.31 -5.16
N GLY A 218 21.15 45.48 -5.51
CA GLY A 218 21.86 46.60 -6.12
C GLY A 218 22.33 46.55 -7.59
N ALA A 219 21.58 47.29 -8.43
CA ALA A 219 22.03 48.33 -9.38
C ALA A 219 22.74 47.99 -10.73
N GLY A 220 22.22 48.64 -11.80
CA GLY A 220 22.91 49.00 -13.07
C GLY A 220 22.56 48.11 -14.28
N ALA A 221 21.56 48.42 -15.12
CA ALA A 221 21.57 49.34 -16.28
C ALA A 221 22.08 48.71 -17.61
N ASP A 222 21.14 48.66 -18.57
CA ASP A 222 21.29 48.89 -20.02
C ASP A 222 21.47 47.75 -21.05
N THR A 223 20.58 47.82 -22.05
CA THR A 223 20.60 47.36 -23.47
C THR A 223 20.16 45.93 -23.88
N ALA A 224 19.15 45.90 -24.75
CA ALA A 224 18.69 44.79 -25.62
C ALA A 224 19.39 44.89 -27.01
N PRO A 225 19.05 44.13 -28.11
CA PRO A 225 18.09 43.02 -28.30
C PRO A 225 18.57 41.84 -29.23
N SER A 226 17.67 40.85 -29.45
CA SER A 226 17.64 39.79 -30.51
C SER A 226 18.60 38.58 -30.31
N VAL A 227 18.22 37.31 -30.47
CA VAL A 227 17.71 36.61 -31.68
C VAL A 227 16.90 35.36 -31.31
N ARG A 228 15.89 35.04 -32.13
CA ARG A 228 15.04 33.85 -32.11
C ARG A 228 15.54 32.79 -33.11
N ALA A 229 15.86 31.57 -32.66
CA ALA A 229 15.87 30.31 -33.44
C ALA A 229 16.05 29.14 -32.45
N ALA A 230 15.05 28.31 -32.18
CA ALA A 230 14.60 27.15 -32.95
C ALA A 230 15.56 25.92 -32.91
N ARG A 231 15.00 24.84 -32.36
CA ARG A 231 15.24 23.39 -32.62
C ARG A 231 16.24 22.61 -31.74
N SER A 232 15.63 21.59 -31.11
CA SER A 232 16.08 20.20 -30.95
C SER A 232 17.43 19.94 -30.30
N GLY A 233 17.38 19.40 -29.07
CA GLY A 233 18.54 18.86 -28.39
C GLY A 233 18.16 18.23 -27.06
N GLN A 234 17.31 17.19 -27.11
CA GLN A 234 17.02 16.30 -26.00
C GLN A 234 18.32 15.60 -25.58
N ARG A 235 19.08 16.21 -24.66
CA ARG A 235 20.17 15.56 -23.92
C ARG A 235 19.64 15.20 -22.54
N THR A 236 19.46 13.90 -22.38
CA THR A 236 19.27 13.16 -21.14
C THR A 236 20.42 13.46 -20.17
N GLY A 237 20.30 14.55 -19.42
CA GLY A 237 21.11 14.84 -18.25
C GLY A 237 20.59 14.04 -17.06
N ARG A 238 21.14 12.84 -16.88
CA ARG A 238 21.03 12.05 -15.64
C ARG A 238 21.61 12.91 -14.51
N ALA A 239 20.75 13.60 -13.77
CA ALA A 239 21.12 14.24 -12.52
C ALA A 239 21.48 13.13 -11.51
N ALA A 240 22.78 12.91 -11.36
CA ALA A 240 23.35 12.21 -10.23
C ALA A 240 23.09 13.02 -8.95
N GLY A 241 22.75 12.32 -7.86
CA GLY A 241 22.75 12.90 -6.52
C GLY A 241 21.39 13.39 -6.03
N GLY A 242 20.52 12.46 -5.66
CA GLY A 242 19.24 12.78 -5.02
C GLY A 242 18.58 11.52 -4.50
N GLY A 243 19.16 10.93 -3.45
CA GLY A 243 18.59 9.76 -2.77
C GLY A 243 17.23 10.10 -2.17
N GLY A 244 16.17 9.87 -2.95
CA GLY A 244 14.80 9.92 -2.46
C GLY A 244 14.59 8.89 -1.33
N PRO A 245 13.58 9.09 -0.47
CA PRO A 245 13.31 8.23 0.69
C PRO A 245 13.00 6.76 0.35
N LEU A 246 12.93 6.40 -0.93
CA LEU A 246 12.59 5.08 -1.45
C LEU A 246 13.79 4.25 -1.94
N ASN A 247 15.00 4.82 -2.04
CA ASN A 247 16.17 4.04 -2.49
C ASN A 247 16.73 3.07 -1.43
N ILE A 248 15.99 2.87 -0.33
CA ILE A 248 16.36 2.01 0.82
C ILE A 248 15.73 0.61 0.69
N LEU A 249 14.74 0.44 -0.21
CA LEU A 249 14.15 -0.88 -0.51
C LEU A 249 14.90 -1.62 -1.64
N SER A 250 15.68 -0.88 -2.42
CA SER A 250 16.69 -1.45 -3.30
C SER A 250 17.81 -1.94 -2.40
N GLY A 251 17.88 -3.25 -2.14
CA GLY A 251 18.91 -3.91 -1.35
C GLY A 251 20.29 -3.83 -2.00
N GLU A 252 20.79 -2.61 -2.23
CA GLU A 252 22.20 -2.41 -2.51
C GLU A 252 22.94 -2.56 -1.19
N ASP A 253 23.40 -3.79 -0.93
CA ASP A 253 24.32 -4.13 0.18
C ASP A 253 25.69 -3.41 0.06
N GLN A 254 25.83 -2.48 -0.90
CA GLN A 254 27.04 -1.74 -1.17
C GLN A 254 26.87 -0.25 -0.86
N LEU A 255 27.77 0.27 -0.04
CA LEU A 255 27.89 1.69 0.23
C LEU A 255 28.23 2.46 -1.05
N SER A 256 27.55 3.61 -1.25
CA SER A 256 27.89 4.54 -2.32
C SER A 256 29.34 5.06 -2.18
N ALA A 257 29.87 5.69 -3.23
CA ALA A 257 31.23 6.28 -3.18
C ALA A 257 31.38 7.28 -2.02
N ASP A 258 30.38 8.14 -1.80
CA ASP A 258 30.40 9.15 -0.74
C ASP A 258 30.21 8.52 0.64
N GLN A 259 29.35 7.51 0.75
CA GLN A 259 29.18 6.78 2.00
C GLN A 259 30.47 6.03 2.39
N ARG A 260 31.17 5.44 1.43
CA ARG A 260 32.50 4.83 1.67
C ARG A 260 33.51 5.86 2.14
N LYS A 261 33.60 7.03 1.48
CA LYS A 261 34.49 8.12 1.91
C LYS A 261 34.22 8.56 3.34
N LEU A 262 32.96 8.78 3.71
CA LEU A 262 32.58 9.15 5.07
C LEU A 262 32.95 8.06 6.08
N LEU A 263 32.68 6.79 5.76
CA LEU A 263 32.99 5.68 6.64
C LEU A 263 34.51 5.52 6.83
N THR A 264 35.29 5.64 5.76
CA THR A 264 36.76 5.61 5.83
C THR A 264 37.29 6.72 6.72
N TYR A 265 36.81 7.96 6.52
CA TYR A 265 37.22 9.10 7.33
C TYR A 265 36.89 8.90 8.82
N THR A 266 35.64 8.54 9.12
CA THR A 266 35.19 8.37 10.51
C THR A 266 35.85 7.19 11.22
N ARG A 267 36.14 6.09 10.51
CA ARG A 267 36.92 4.95 11.07
C ARG A 267 38.36 5.36 11.38
N ALA A 268 39.02 6.06 10.46
CA ALA A 268 40.40 6.51 10.66
C ALA A 268 40.53 7.45 11.87
N HIS A 269 39.48 8.22 12.19
CA HIS A 269 39.47 9.19 13.28
C HIS A 269 38.62 8.77 14.50
N GLN A 270 38.19 7.51 14.56
CA GLN A 270 37.30 7.00 15.61
C GLN A 270 37.97 6.98 16.99
N GLY A 271 39.28 6.72 17.03
CA GLY A 271 40.01 6.54 18.29
C GLY A 271 39.38 5.45 19.16
N ARG A 272 39.05 5.78 20.42
CA ARG A 272 38.39 4.86 21.37
C ARG A 272 36.86 4.97 21.38
N ALA A 273 36.27 5.73 20.45
CA ALA A 273 34.83 5.92 20.42
C ALA A 273 34.11 4.59 20.16
N ALA A 274 32.98 4.37 20.85
CA ALA A 274 32.19 3.15 20.70
C ALA A 274 31.44 3.12 19.36
N TYR A 275 31.13 4.29 18.80
CA TYR A 275 30.42 4.48 17.53
C TYR A 275 31.27 5.28 16.55
N VAL A 276 31.25 4.91 15.26
CA VAL A 276 31.95 5.66 14.20
C VAL A 276 31.34 7.05 14.00
N PHE A 277 30.01 7.14 14.07
CA PHE A 277 29.25 8.39 14.11
C PHE A 277 27.80 8.10 14.54
N ALA A 278 27.06 9.15 14.89
CA ALA A 278 25.61 9.13 15.08
C ALA A 278 24.88 9.83 13.92
N THR A 279 23.62 9.50 13.67
CA THR A 279 22.83 10.14 12.61
C THR A 279 21.37 10.33 13.04
N THR A 280 20.64 11.20 12.36
CA THR A 280 19.29 11.66 12.71
C THR A 280 18.21 10.56 12.66
N GLY A 281 18.50 9.41 12.04
CA GLY A 281 17.58 8.27 12.02
C GLY A 281 18.12 7.02 11.35
N TRP A 282 17.34 5.95 11.45
CA TRP A 282 17.67 4.62 10.89
C TRP A 282 18.11 4.67 9.42
N ASN A 283 17.49 5.50 8.58
CA ASN A 283 17.78 5.60 7.16
C ASN A 283 19.22 6.04 6.85
N GLY A 284 19.78 6.93 7.69
CA GLY A 284 21.18 7.33 7.58
C GLY A 284 22.16 6.29 8.14
N ALA A 285 21.69 5.36 8.98
CA ALA A 285 22.52 4.37 9.64
C ALA A 285 22.55 3.02 8.91
N SER A 286 21.41 2.60 8.35
CA SER A 286 21.21 1.26 7.76
C SER A 286 22.27 0.86 6.73
N PRO A 287 22.65 1.70 5.74
CA PRO A 287 23.64 1.30 4.74
C PRO A 287 25.00 0.95 5.37
N TYR A 288 25.39 1.65 6.42
CA TYR A 288 26.68 1.45 7.10
C TYR A 288 26.66 0.24 8.04
N ILE A 289 25.54 0.01 8.73
CA ILE A 289 25.37 -1.14 9.63
C ILE A 289 25.28 -2.42 8.81
N LEU A 290 24.43 -2.46 7.79
CA LEU A 290 24.17 -3.67 7.00
C LEU A 290 25.29 -3.93 5.99
N GLY A 291 25.70 -2.92 5.22
CA GLY A 291 26.68 -3.09 4.15
C GLY A 291 28.14 -3.15 4.62
N ALA A 292 28.45 -2.69 5.84
CA ALA A 292 29.84 -2.64 6.33
C ALA A 292 30.04 -3.04 7.79
N GLY A 293 29.00 -3.53 8.48
CA GLY A 293 29.07 -3.92 9.88
C GLY A 293 29.49 -2.78 10.82
N ALA A 294 29.33 -1.51 10.41
CA ALA A 294 29.80 -0.37 11.17
C ALA A 294 28.88 -0.09 12.37
N ARG A 295 29.45 0.24 13.53
CA ARG A 295 28.70 0.67 14.71
C ARG A 295 28.26 2.12 14.57
N VAL A 296 27.15 2.35 13.87
CA VAL A 296 26.53 3.67 13.73
C VAL A 296 25.36 3.80 14.71
N LEU A 297 25.24 4.94 15.38
CA LEU A 297 24.16 5.21 16.33
C LEU A 297 22.98 5.96 15.65
N PRO A 298 21.84 5.31 15.37
CA PRO A 298 20.66 6.01 14.88
C PRO A 298 19.94 6.71 16.04
N LEU A 299 19.74 8.03 15.91
CA LEU A 299 18.89 8.82 16.81
C LEU A 299 17.42 8.66 16.42
N GLY A 300 16.93 7.42 16.47
CA GLY A 300 15.54 7.02 16.26
C GLY A 300 15.31 6.03 15.11
N GLY A 301 14.38 5.10 15.33
CA GLY A 301 14.00 4.05 14.38
C GLY A 301 12.93 4.43 13.37
N PHE A 302 12.59 3.50 12.46
CA PHE A 302 11.55 3.65 11.43
C PHE A 302 10.19 4.05 12.01
N SER A 303 9.75 3.32 13.02
CA SER A 303 8.47 3.53 13.72
C SER A 303 8.53 4.57 14.84
N GLY A 304 9.70 5.16 15.12
CA GLY A 304 9.92 6.03 16.27
C GLY A 304 9.87 5.34 17.64
N ARG A 305 9.66 4.02 17.69
CA ARG A 305 9.57 3.24 18.94
C ARG A 305 10.89 2.65 19.41
N VAL A 306 11.88 2.58 18.53
CA VAL A 306 13.22 2.09 18.88
C VAL A 306 13.81 3.04 19.91
N PRO A 307 14.17 2.57 21.12
CA PRO A 307 14.82 3.39 22.12
C PRO A 307 16.12 3.98 21.57
N PHE A 308 16.34 5.25 21.87
CA PHE A 308 17.58 5.95 21.57
C PHE A 308 17.96 6.78 22.81
N PRO A 309 19.24 7.18 22.95
CA PRO A 309 19.67 7.93 24.12
C PRO A 309 18.81 9.18 24.35
N THR A 310 18.49 9.46 25.61
CA THR A 310 17.95 10.76 26.01
C THR A 310 19.00 11.84 25.75
N GLU A 311 18.62 13.13 25.82
CA GLU A 311 19.60 14.20 25.64
C GLU A 311 20.77 14.11 26.63
N ALA A 312 20.49 13.81 27.90
CA ALA A 312 21.53 13.60 28.91
C ALA A 312 22.41 12.37 28.59
N GLY A 313 21.81 11.28 28.10
CA GLY A 313 22.56 10.10 27.65
C GLY A 313 23.43 10.39 26.42
N PHE A 314 22.94 11.20 25.49
CA PHE A 314 23.70 11.65 24.33
C PHE A 314 24.90 12.51 24.73
N ARG A 315 24.72 13.44 25.68
CA ARG A 315 25.83 14.24 26.24
C ARG A 315 26.89 13.35 26.86
N ASN A 316 26.49 12.41 27.71
CA ASN A 316 27.43 11.47 28.33
C ASN A 316 28.26 10.72 27.26
N LEU A 317 27.65 10.28 26.16
CA LEU A 317 28.39 9.64 25.07
C LEU A 317 29.43 10.55 24.41
N VAL A 318 29.14 11.84 24.27
CA VAL A 318 30.10 12.83 23.74
C VAL A 318 31.20 13.12 24.77
N ASP A 319 30.82 13.42 26.02
CA ASP A 319 31.73 13.80 27.10
C ASP A 319 32.71 12.68 27.47
N THR A 320 32.25 11.42 27.42
CA THR A 320 33.10 10.24 27.65
C THR A 320 33.94 9.85 26.43
N GLY A 321 33.88 10.61 25.33
CA GLY A 321 34.59 10.31 24.08
C GLY A 321 34.08 9.07 23.35
N ARG A 322 32.91 8.54 23.74
CA ARG A 322 32.29 7.36 23.13
C ARG A 322 31.58 7.66 21.81
N LEU A 323 31.34 8.94 21.52
CA LEU A 323 30.78 9.46 20.27
C LEU A 323 31.47 10.77 19.89
N ARG A 324 32.06 10.83 18.68
CA ARG A 324 32.82 12.01 18.21
C ARG A 324 32.19 12.72 17.02
N TYR A 325 31.57 11.97 16.12
CA TYR A 325 31.01 12.50 14.88
C TYR A 325 29.50 12.33 14.84
N VAL A 326 28.81 13.34 14.31
CA VAL A 326 27.37 13.30 14.10
C VAL A 326 27.08 13.74 12.67
N LEU A 327 26.50 12.84 11.88
CA LEU A 327 26.01 13.15 10.55
C LEU A 327 24.65 13.83 10.66
N VAL A 328 24.66 15.16 10.51
CA VAL A 328 23.45 16.00 10.50
C VAL A 328 22.97 16.14 9.06
N GLY A 329 21.88 15.45 8.75
CA GLY A 329 21.36 15.37 7.38
C GLY A 329 21.07 13.93 7.02
N GLY A 330 20.04 13.73 6.20
CA GLY A 330 19.41 12.43 5.98
C GLY A 330 17.91 12.56 6.19
N GLY A 331 17.14 12.07 5.22
CA GLY A 331 15.68 12.28 5.15
C GLY A 331 14.97 12.03 6.49
N ARG A 332 13.99 12.87 6.80
CA ARG A 332 13.15 12.69 8.00
C ARG A 332 12.52 11.29 7.94
N GLY A 333 12.75 10.47 8.98
CA GLY A 333 12.14 9.14 9.06
C GLY A 333 10.61 9.22 9.00
N LEU A 334 9.98 8.18 8.46
CA LEU A 334 8.53 8.11 8.22
C LEU A 334 7.68 7.92 9.49
N ALA A 335 8.23 8.16 10.68
CA ALA A 335 7.55 7.97 11.97
C ALA A 335 6.16 8.63 12.08
N PRO A 336 5.90 9.82 11.49
CA PRO A 336 4.55 10.42 11.48
C PRO A 336 3.49 9.59 10.75
N LEU A 337 3.89 8.73 9.79
CA LEU A 337 2.97 7.91 9.00
C LEU A 337 2.53 6.62 9.72
N PHE A 338 3.23 6.20 10.78
CA PHE A 338 2.96 4.96 11.51
C PHE A 338 2.37 5.20 12.91
N GLY A 339 1.76 6.35 13.14
CA GLY A 339 1.12 6.70 14.42
C GLY A 339 2.12 6.78 15.58
N GLY A 340 3.40 7.09 15.28
CA GLY A 340 4.35 7.45 16.32
C GLY A 340 4.02 8.84 16.85
N ASP A 341 3.85 8.97 18.17
CA ASP A 341 3.62 10.27 18.81
C ASP A 341 4.70 11.27 18.40
N GLY A 342 4.36 12.20 17.51
CA GLY A 342 5.20 13.35 17.15
C GLY A 342 5.55 14.24 18.36
N ARG A 343 5.02 13.92 19.54
CA ARG A 343 5.33 14.54 20.83
C ARG A 343 6.62 14.05 21.47
N ARG A 344 7.26 12.98 20.97
CA ARG A 344 8.66 12.72 21.31
C ARG A 344 9.57 13.57 20.41
N ALA A 345 9.72 14.81 20.87
CA ALA A 345 10.71 15.80 20.44
C ALA A 345 12.15 15.65 21.03
N PRO A 346 12.72 14.47 21.44
CA PRO A 346 14.14 14.43 21.78
C PRO A 346 15.08 14.51 20.56
N ARG A 347 14.57 14.22 19.35
CA ARG A 347 15.34 14.35 18.10
C ARG A 347 15.73 15.80 17.82
N SER A 348 14.82 16.74 18.04
CA SER A 348 15.10 18.18 17.87
C SER A 348 16.10 18.69 18.90
N GLY A 349 16.06 18.21 20.14
CA GLY A 349 17.04 18.60 21.17
C GLY A 349 18.48 18.20 20.81
N CYS A 350 18.71 16.93 20.49
CA CYS A 350 20.05 16.46 20.11
C CYS A 350 20.55 17.12 18.81
N THR A 351 19.68 17.28 17.80
CA THR A 351 20.09 17.86 16.50
C THR A 351 20.25 19.37 16.53
N ALA A 352 19.41 20.10 17.29
CA ALA A 352 19.59 21.54 17.47
C ALA A 352 20.91 21.85 18.18
N ARG A 353 21.26 21.04 19.17
CA ARG A 353 22.51 21.20 19.92
C ARG A 353 23.76 20.89 19.11
N VAL A 354 23.73 19.85 18.29
CA VAL A 354 24.86 19.58 17.37
C VAL A 354 25.09 20.77 16.42
N ARG A 355 24.05 21.53 16.07
CA ARG A 355 24.20 22.73 15.25
C ARG A 355 24.75 23.94 16.03
N SER A 356 24.61 23.99 17.36
CA SER A 356 25.11 25.10 18.18
C SER A 356 26.50 24.85 18.76
N ASP A 357 26.80 23.60 19.16
CA ASP A 357 27.93 23.28 20.02
C ASP A 357 29.06 22.53 19.28
N CYS A 358 28.83 22.09 18.03
CA CYS A 358 29.81 21.31 17.27
C CYS A 358 30.35 22.07 16.05
N SER A 359 31.64 21.88 15.75
CA SER A 359 32.27 22.36 14.53
C SER A 359 31.96 21.45 13.33
N VAL A 360 31.71 22.05 12.17
CA VAL A 360 31.62 21.31 10.90
C VAL A 360 33.01 20.83 10.50
N VAL A 361 33.08 19.56 10.08
CA VAL A 361 34.30 18.89 9.61
C VAL A 361 34.06 18.39 8.20
#